data_AF-A0A7S3U320-F1
#
_entry.id   AF-A0A7S3U320-F1
#
_cell.length_a   1.000
_cell.length_b   1.000
_cell.length_c   1.000
_cell.angle_alpha   90.00
_cell.angle_beta   90.00
_cell.angle_gamma   90.00
#
_symmetry.space_group_name_H-M   'P 1'
#
loop_
_entity.id
_entity.type
_entity.pdbx_description
1 polymer ?
#
loop_
_entity_poly.entity_id
_entity_poly.type
_entity_poly.pdbx_seq_one_letter_code
_entity_poly.pdbx_strand_id
1 'polypeptide(L)'
;PAPNQIDLHRSTYEELRVAKIYTRTRQDMCLALGYNSDDDHSEDDEGEGRMYTERTYHDNGALKFQRTYQSMPAKAHPDGRYLPPAERTTEEKHFSPEGTCMLEVYFGLGQPYLSRKHCWANGKVKSEKLFYVEDERTMKSRKSGHWRTYYEQGGIESEVQYDGNGMRCSYCKRYAPDGSIEWCKDYTKDYINRVQTANVHTGNTFSGADEAMRILGFPQGRFPKTLHEVNRQYRRQCTLLHPDKSDAPDAALRFEEATRARDLLLRLFEASS
;
A
#
# COMPACT_ATOMS: atom_id res chain seq x y z
N PRO A 1 10.23 -39.31 17.54
CA PRO A 1 10.02 -38.00 16.88
C PRO A 1 11.26 -37.14 17.16
N ALA A 2 11.83 -36.50 16.14
CA ALA A 2 12.98 -35.62 16.36
C ALA A 2 12.57 -34.48 17.33
N PRO A 3 13.38 -34.13 18.33
CA PRO A 3 12.98 -33.25 19.43
C PRO A 3 12.65 -31.79 19.05
N ASN A 4 12.64 -31.44 17.77
CA ASN A 4 12.49 -30.05 17.29
C ASN A 4 11.41 -29.86 16.20
N GLN A 5 10.45 -30.79 16.06
CA GLN A 5 9.38 -30.64 15.05
C GLN A 5 8.14 -29.99 15.69
N ILE A 6 7.79 -28.78 15.24
CA ILE A 6 6.55 -28.07 15.63
C ILE A 6 5.35 -28.81 15.02
N ASP A 7 4.39 -29.18 15.86
CA ASP A 7 3.13 -29.81 15.46
C ASP A 7 2.05 -28.74 15.32
N LEU A 8 1.66 -28.43 14.08
CA LEU A 8 0.70 -27.35 13.77
C LEU A 8 -0.66 -27.51 14.46
N HIS A 9 -1.05 -28.73 14.83
CA HIS A 9 -2.35 -29.00 15.45
C HIS A 9 -2.31 -29.01 16.98
N ARG A 10 -1.13 -29.18 17.56
CA ARG A 10 -0.93 -29.25 19.02
C ARG A 10 -0.23 -28.04 19.60
N SER A 11 0.55 -27.32 18.80
CA SER A 11 1.26 -26.11 19.23
C SER A 11 0.29 -24.96 19.50
N THR A 12 0.60 -24.20 20.53
CA THR A 12 -0.15 -23.02 20.94
C THR A 12 0.02 -21.87 19.95
N TYR A 13 -0.91 -20.91 19.98
CA TYR A 13 -0.84 -19.73 19.12
C TYR A 13 0.45 -18.90 19.32
N GLU A 14 0.96 -18.83 20.54
CA GLU A 14 2.20 -18.12 20.88
C GLU A 14 3.42 -18.80 20.26
N GLU A 15 3.51 -20.13 20.35
CA GLU A 15 4.57 -20.93 19.73
C GLU A 15 4.56 -20.79 18.19
N LEU A 16 3.36 -20.82 17.58
CA LEU A 16 3.19 -20.62 16.14
C LEU A 16 3.59 -19.20 15.70
N ARG A 17 3.30 -18.15 16.51
CA ARG A 17 3.74 -16.77 16.24
C ARG A 17 5.25 -16.62 16.33
N VAL A 18 5.90 -17.22 17.32
CA VAL A 18 7.37 -17.19 17.47
C VAL A 18 8.03 -17.89 16.27
N ALA A 19 7.43 -18.98 15.78
CA ALA A 19 7.85 -19.67 14.56
C ALA A 19 7.51 -18.92 13.26
N LYS A 20 6.87 -17.74 13.33
CA LYS A 20 6.36 -16.95 12.19
C LYS A 20 5.43 -17.75 11.26
N ILE A 21 4.71 -18.72 11.81
CA ILE A 21 3.70 -19.49 11.09
C ILE A 21 2.38 -18.74 11.21
N TYR A 22 2.00 -18.03 10.16
CA TYR A 22 0.72 -17.34 10.07
C TYR A 22 -0.36 -18.34 9.64
N THR A 23 -1.14 -18.85 10.59
CA THR A 23 -2.34 -19.62 10.26
C THR A 23 -3.42 -18.63 9.81
N ARG A 24 -3.96 -18.80 8.59
CA ARG A 24 -5.18 -18.07 8.20
C ARG A 24 -6.24 -18.43 9.22
N THR A 25 -6.76 -17.45 9.95
CA THR A 25 -7.95 -17.62 10.78
C THR A 25 -9.02 -18.23 9.87
N ARG A 26 -9.50 -19.41 10.24
CA ARG A 26 -10.58 -20.09 9.54
C ARG A 26 -11.79 -19.15 9.56
N GLN A 27 -12.04 -18.46 8.45
CA GLN A 27 -13.31 -17.78 8.23
C GLN A 27 -14.31 -18.90 7.92
N ASP A 28 -15.01 -19.37 8.93
CA ASP A 28 -16.23 -20.13 8.71
C ASP A 28 -17.23 -19.17 8.04
N MET A 29 -17.33 -19.23 6.71
CA MET A 29 -18.38 -18.55 5.98
C MET A 29 -19.70 -19.13 6.46
N CYS A 30 -20.47 -18.33 7.20
CA CYS A 30 -21.77 -18.72 7.73
C CYS A 30 -22.78 -18.76 6.56
N LEU A 31 -22.77 -19.84 5.79
CA LEU A 31 -23.71 -20.11 4.68
C LEU A 31 -25.09 -20.59 5.17
N ALA A 32 -25.34 -20.60 6.49
CA ALA A 32 -26.49 -21.25 7.10
C ALA A 32 -27.75 -20.35 7.19
N LEU A 33 -27.63 -19.04 6.93
CA LEU A 33 -28.78 -18.14 6.82
C LEU A 33 -29.05 -17.94 5.34
N GLY A 34 -30.10 -18.61 4.85
CA GLY A 34 -30.48 -18.63 3.44
C GLY A 34 -30.46 -17.25 2.81
N TYR A 35 -29.54 -17.06 1.87
CA TYR A 35 -29.50 -15.90 1.00
C TYR A 35 -30.67 -16.03 0.01
N ASN A 36 -31.83 -15.45 0.35
CA ASN A 36 -32.95 -15.34 -0.57
C ASN A 36 -32.72 -14.09 -1.42
N SER A 37 -32.22 -14.27 -2.64
CA SER A 37 -32.00 -13.22 -3.64
C SER A 37 -33.28 -12.50 -4.08
N ASP A 38 -34.46 -13.06 -3.76
CA ASP A 38 -35.74 -12.63 -4.32
C ASP A 38 -36.36 -11.42 -3.59
N ASP A 39 -35.84 -11.05 -2.41
CA ASP A 39 -36.33 -9.92 -1.60
C ASP A 39 -35.40 -8.68 -1.67
N ASP A 40 -34.31 -8.73 -2.44
CA ASP A 40 -33.41 -7.59 -2.56
C ASP A 40 -33.86 -6.71 -3.74
N HIS A 41 -34.36 -5.51 -3.41
CA HIS A 41 -34.55 -4.42 -4.37
C HIS A 41 -33.19 -3.81 -4.78
N SER A 42 -32.17 -4.63 -4.97
CA SER A 42 -30.91 -4.21 -5.56
C SER A 42 -31.22 -3.85 -7.01
N GLU A 43 -31.33 -2.55 -7.26
CA GLU A 43 -31.43 -1.98 -8.60
C GLU A 43 -30.42 -2.65 -9.52
N ASP A 44 -30.88 -3.01 -10.72
CA ASP A 44 -30.19 -3.64 -11.86
C ASP A 44 -28.67 -3.34 -11.93
N ASP A 45 -27.89 -4.02 -11.09
CA ASP A 45 -26.45 -3.89 -10.93
C ASP A 45 -25.70 -4.71 -11.99
N GLU A 46 -26.45 -5.35 -12.90
CA GLU A 46 -25.94 -6.09 -14.06
C GLU A 46 -24.95 -5.28 -14.90
N GLY A 47 -25.06 -3.94 -14.89
CA GLY A 47 -24.13 -3.03 -15.55
C GLY A 47 -22.84 -2.78 -14.76
N GLU A 48 -22.91 -2.64 -13.43
CA GLU A 48 -21.79 -2.26 -12.57
C GLU A 48 -20.92 -3.47 -12.20
N GLY A 49 -20.10 -3.92 -13.13
CA GLY A 49 -19.29 -5.12 -12.91
C GLY A 49 -18.98 -5.88 -14.17
N ARG A 50 -19.68 -5.55 -15.26
CA ARG A 50 -19.47 -6.21 -16.54
C ARG A 50 -18.06 -5.99 -17.04
N MET A 51 -17.41 -7.12 -17.30
CA MET A 51 -16.06 -7.19 -17.86
C MET A 51 -16.14 -7.36 -19.37
N TYR A 52 -15.33 -6.59 -20.08
CA TYR A 52 -15.19 -6.65 -21.53
C TYR A 52 -13.80 -7.19 -21.86
N THR A 53 -13.72 -8.12 -22.82
CA THR A 53 -12.45 -8.69 -23.28
C THR A 53 -12.24 -8.34 -24.74
N GLU A 54 -11.20 -7.58 -25.02
CA GLU A 54 -10.71 -7.30 -26.36
C GLU A 54 -9.56 -8.25 -26.73
N ARG A 55 -9.56 -8.73 -27.97
CA ARG A 55 -8.49 -9.56 -28.52
C ARG A 55 -8.10 -9.06 -29.89
N THR A 56 -6.80 -8.99 -30.15
CA THR A 56 -6.26 -8.78 -31.49
C THR A 56 -5.26 -9.89 -31.82
N TYR A 57 -5.09 -10.15 -33.11
CA TYR A 57 -4.29 -11.26 -33.62
C TYR A 57 -3.21 -10.73 -34.57
N HIS A 58 -2.11 -11.46 -34.66
CA HIS A 58 -1.07 -11.26 -35.68
C HIS A 58 -1.55 -11.81 -37.03
N ASP A 59 -0.82 -11.48 -38.10
CA ASP A 59 -1.15 -11.92 -39.46
C ASP A 59 -1.13 -13.46 -39.62
N ASN A 60 -0.36 -14.16 -38.78
CA ASN A 60 -0.31 -15.62 -38.73
C ASN A 60 -1.45 -16.26 -37.90
N GLY A 61 -2.40 -15.46 -37.41
CA GLY A 61 -3.51 -15.90 -36.58
C GLY A 61 -3.18 -16.13 -35.10
N ALA A 62 -1.92 -15.97 -34.67
CA ALA A 62 -1.56 -16.05 -33.26
C ALA A 62 -2.16 -14.86 -32.49
N LEU A 63 -2.56 -15.07 -31.23
CA LEU A 63 -3.01 -13.98 -30.37
C LEU A 63 -1.88 -12.96 -30.21
N LYS A 64 -2.19 -11.67 -30.37
CA LYS A 64 -1.22 -10.56 -30.27
C LYS A 64 -1.40 -9.80 -28.97
N PHE A 65 -2.65 -9.51 -28.64
CA PHE A 65 -3.00 -8.70 -27.48
C PHE A 65 -4.35 -9.15 -26.96
N GLN A 66 -4.46 -9.27 -25.64
CA GLN A 66 -5.71 -9.49 -24.93
C GLN A 66 -5.81 -8.47 -23.80
N ARG A 67 -6.94 -7.78 -23.70
CA ARG A 67 -7.22 -6.84 -22.61
C ARG A 67 -8.60 -7.11 -22.05
N THR A 68 -8.66 -7.32 -20.74
CA THR A 68 -9.91 -7.39 -19.98
C THR A 68 -10.07 -6.11 -19.18
N TYR A 69 -11.17 -5.40 -19.35
CA TYR A 69 -11.43 -4.13 -18.67
C TYR A 69 -12.88 -4.02 -18.19
N GLN A 70 -13.09 -3.14 -17.23
CA GLN A 70 -14.41 -2.73 -16.78
C GLN A 70 -14.68 -1.30 -17.28
N SER A 71 -15.85 -1.08 -17.87
CA SER A 71 -16.30 0.27 -18.19
C SER A 71 -16.71 0.99 -16.90
N MET A 72 -16.12 2.16 -16.65
CA MET A 72 -16.50 3.03 -15.56
C MET A 72 -17.33 4.18 -16.13
N PRO A 73 -18.58 4.37 -15.67
CA PRO A 73 -19.40 5.49 -16.10
C PRO A 73 -18.74 6.81 -15.70
N ALA A 74 -19.20 7.90 -16.29
CA ALA A 74 -18.78 9.23 -15.85
C ALA A 74 -19.20 9.48 -14.39
N LYS A 75 -18.41 10.25 -13.63
CA LYS A 75 -18.67 10.48 -12.19
C LYS A 75 -18.50 11.96 -11.87
N ALA A 76 -19.46 12.53 -11.17
CA ALA A 76 -19.32 13.86 -10.58
C ALA A 76 -18.29 13.80 -9.44
N HIS A 77 -17.30 14.68 -9.47
CA HIS A 77 -16.32 14.85 -8.41
C HIS A 77 -16.88 15.83 -7.36
N PRO A 78 -16.54 15.68 -6.06
CA PRO A 78 -17.08 16.53 -4.99
C PRO A 78 -16.84 18.04 -5.15
N ASP A 79 -15.85 18.44 -5.95
CA ASP A 79 -15.57 19.85 -6.27
C ASP A 79 -16.37 20.38 -7.47
N GLY A 80 -17.36 19.61 -7.95
CA GLY A 80 -18.20 19.97 -9.10
C GLY A 80 -17.58 19.65 -10.47
N ARG A 81 -16.35 19.14 -10.54
CA ARG A 81 -15.77 18.69 -11.82
C ARG A 81 -16.42 17.38 -12.28
N TYR A 82 -16.62 17.25 -13.57
CA TYR A 82 -17.12 16.01 -14.16
C TYR A 82 -15.94 15.18 -14.66
N LEU A 83 -15.79 13.96 -14.14
CA LEU A 83 -14.79 13.02 -14.63
C LEU A 83 -15.41 12.17 -15.74
N PRO A 84 -14.80 12.12 -16.93
CA PRO A 84 -15.34 11.40 -18.08
C PRO A 84 -15.45 9.89 -17.81
N PRO A 85 -16.24 9.16 -18.61
CA PRO A 85 -16.20 7.71 -18.57
C PRO A 85 -14.77 7.22 -18.86
N ALA A 86 -14.39 6.11 -18.25
CA ALA A 86 -13.04 5.57 -18.35
C ALA A 86 -13.08 4.05 -18.34
N GLU A 87 -12.01 3.41 -18.77
CA GLU A 87 -11.90 1.95 -18.78
C GLU A 87 -10.84 1.51 -17.78
N ARG A 88 -11.26 0.72 -16.78
CA ARG A 88 -10.35 0.15 -15.79
C ARG A 88 -9.81 -1.17 -16.33
N THR A 89 -8.56 -1.20 -16.73
CA THR A 89 -7.91 -2.45 -17.15
C THR A 89 -7.70 -3.37 -15.94
N THR A 90 -8.30 -4.55 -15.99
CA THR A 90 -8.12 -5.62 -14.98
C THR A 90 -7.02 -6.59 -15.39
N GLU A 91 -6.93 -6.89 -16.68
CA GLU A 91 -5.93 -7.82 -17.21
C GLU A 91 -5.46 -7.31 -18.58
N GLU A 92 -4.16 -7.38 -18.83
CA GLU A 92 -3.58 -7.07 -20.12
C GLU A 92 -2.48 -8.08 -20.43
N LYS A 93 -2.52 -8.66 -21.63
CA LYS A 93 -1.55 -9.65 -22.09
C LYS A 93 -1.08 -9.31 -23.49
N HIS A 94 0.23 -9.31 -23.70
CA HIS A 94 0.86 -9.13 -25.00
C HIS A 94 1.62 -10.38 -25.37
N PHE A 95 1.52 -10.79 -26.62
CA PHE A 95 2.05 -12.04 -27.12
C PHE A 95 2.96 -11.81 -28.31
N SER A 96 4.04 -12.58 -28.41
CA SER A 96 4.90 -12.60 -29.58
C SER A 96 4.19 -13.25 -30.78
N PRO A 97 4.71 -13.12 -32.02
CA PRO A 97 4.17 -13.82 -33.19
C PRO A 97 4.13 -15.35 -33.02
N GLU A 98 5.01 -15.92 -32.21
CA GLU A 98 5.05 -17.34 -31.87
C GLU A 98 3.99 -17.75 -30.82
N GLY A 99 3.23 -16.79 -30.29
CA GLY A 99 2.19 -17.01 -29.28
C GLY A 99 2.71 -17.01 -27.84
N THR A 100 3.98 -16.70 -27.59
CA THR A 100 4.52 -16.60 -26.23
C THR A 100 4.05 -15.31 -25.55
N CYS A 101 3.48 -15.40 -24.35
CA CYS A 101 3.11 -14.23 -23.56
C CYS A 101 4.37 -13.48 -23.08
N MET A 102 4.56 -12.25 -23.54
CA MET A 102 5.74 -11.41 -23.29
C MET A 102 5.51 -10.41 -22.14
N LEU A 103 4.26 -9.99 -21.94
CA LEU A 103 3.86 -9.05 -20.91
C LEU A 103 2.50 -9.47 -20.38
N GLU A 104 2.39 -9.56 -19.06
CA GLU A 104 1.15 -9.75 -18.32
C GLU A 104 1.01 -8.63 -17.30
N VAL A 105 -0.11 -7.92 -17.35
CA VAL A 105 -0.51 -6.91 -16.39
C VAL A 105 -1.78 -7.41 -15.73
N TYR A 106 -1.82 -7.38 -14.40
CA TYR A 106 -2.98 -7.78 -13.63
C TYR A 106 -3.27 -6.74 -12.56
N PHE A 107 -4.49 -6.25 -12.55
CA PHE A 107 -5.02 -5.34 -11.53
C PHE A 107 -6.09 -6.10 -10.74
N GLY A 108 -5.82 -6.36 -9.46
CA GLY A 108 -6.75 -7.10 -8.62
C GLY A 108 -8.01 -6.28 -8.34
N LEU A 109 -9.19 -6.79 -8.71
CA LEU A 109 -10.44 -6.13 -8.35
C LEU A 109 -10.55 -6.00 -6.83
N GLY A 110 -10.82 -4.80 -6.34
CA GLY A 110 -10.86 -4.49 -4.90
C GLY A 110 -9.49 -4.35 -4.23
N GLN A 111 -8.39 -4.36 -5.00
CA GLN A 111 -7.05 -4.12 -4.49
C GLN A 111 -6.40 -2.96 -5.25
N PRO A 112 -5.76 -1.99 -4.57
CA PRO A 112 -5.11 -0.86 -5.23
C PRO A 112 -3.74 -1.26 -5.80
N TYR A 113 -3.59 -2.49 -6.30
CA TYR A 113 -2.33 -3.06 -6.73
C TYR A 113 -2.39 -3.56 -8.17
N LEU A 114 -1.41 -3.10 -8.96
CA LEU A 114 -1.15 -3.55 -10.30
C LEU A 114 0.15 -4.37 -10.31
N SER A 115 0.03 -5.65 -10.65
CA SER A 115 1.16 -6.53 -10.91
C SER A 115 1.52 -6.46 -12.39
N ARG A 116 2.81 -6.33 -12.69
CA ARG A 116 3.34 -6.36 -14.05
C ARG A 116 4.45 -7.38 -14.14
N LYS A 117 4.26 -8.37 -15.01
CA LYS A 117 5.20 -9.45 -15.28
C LYS A 117 5.64 -9.39 -16.73
N HIS A 118 6.93 -9.34 -16.97
CA HIS A 118 7.49 -9.50 -18.32
C HIS A 118 8.12 -10.88 -18.40
N CYS A 119 8.04 -11.50 -19.57
CA CYS A 119 8.65 -12.78 -19.87
C CYS A 119 9.65 -12.64 -21.04
N TRP A 120 10.61 -13.55 -21.07
CA TRP A 120 11.50 -13.79 -22.20
C TRP A 120 10.77 -14.57 -23.29
N ALA A 121 11.33 -14.61 -24.50
CA ALA A 121 10.77 -15.37 -25.61
C ALA A 121 10.70 -16.89 -25.34
N ASN A 122 11.55 -17.39 -24.44
CA ASN A 122 11.52 -18.78 -23.96
C ASN A 122 10.44 -19.04 -22.88
N GLY A 123 9.59 -18.05 -22.57
CA GLY A 123 8.51 -18.15 -21.57
C GLY A 123 8.96 -17.97 -20.11
N LYS A 124 10.26 -17.87 -19.82
CA LYS A 124 10.74 -17.61 -18.46
C LYS A 124 10.47 -16.17 -18.05
N VAL A 125 10.28 -15.95 -16.77
CA VAL A 125 10.05 -14.62 -16.21
C VAL A 125 11.30 -13.76 -16.39
N LYS A 126 11.12 -12.54 -16.87
CA LYS A 126 12.17 -11.52 -17.04
C LYS A 126 12.13 -10.50 -15.92
N SER A 127 10.95 -10.05 -15.54
CA SER A 127 10.79 -9.16 -14.39
C SER A 127 9.39 -9.22 -13.81
N GLU A 128 9.30 -9.00 -12.50
CA GLU A 128 8.05 -8.87 -11.75
C GLU A 128 8.09 -7.55 -11.00
N LYS A 129 7.05 -6.74 -11.16
CA LYS A 129 6.96 -5.40 -10.60
C LYS A 129 5.57 -5.20 -10.03
N LEU A 130 5.50 -4.67 -8.82
CA LEU A 130 4.26 -4.31 -8.18
C LEU A 130 4.12 -2.78 -8.12
N PHE A 131 2.92 -2.30 -8.38
CA PHE A 131 2.59 -0.88 -8.37
C PHE A 131 1.37 -0.67 -7.47
N TYR A 132 1.35 0.42 -6.73
CA TYR A 132 0.15 0.91 -6.05
C TYR A 132 -0.55 1.90 -6.99
N VAL A 133 -1.81 1.67 -7.29
CA VAL A 133 -2.61 2.55 -8.16
C VAL A 133 -3.27 3.62 -7.29
N GLU A 134 -2.87 4.87 -7.51
CA GLU A 134 -3.39 6.04 -6.79
C GLU A 134 -4.76 6.47 -7.33
N ASP A 135 -4.96 6.31 -8.64
CA ASP A 135 -6.19 6.65 -9.33
C ASP A 135 -6.47 5.57 -10.40
N GLU A 136 -7.56 4.84 -10.21
CA GLU A 136 -7.99 3.74 -11.09
C GLU A 136 -8.48 4.23 -12.46
N ARG A 137 -8.89 5.50 -12.58
CA ARG A 137 -9.40 6.05 -13.85
C ARG A 137 -8.28 6.51 -14.75
N THR A 138 -7.28 7.17 -14.19
CA THR A 138 -6.09 7.58 -14.95
C THR A 138 -5.00 6.51 -14.94
N MET A 139 -5.20 5.42 -14.19
CA MET A 139 -4.19 4.39 -13.89
C MET A 139 -2.86 4.98 -13.39
N LYS A 140 -2.93 6.14 -12.72
CA LYS A 140 -1.74 6.77 -12.13
C LYS A 140 -1.28 5.88 -11.00
N SER A 141 -0.01 5.49 -11.05
CA SER A 141 0.53 4.53 -10.10
C SER A 141 1.92 4.93 -9.61
N ARG A 142 2.25 4.46 -8.41
CA ARG A 142 3.56 4.56 -7.79
C ARG A 142 4.13 3.16 -7.57
N LYS A 143 5.45 3.07 -7.45
CA LYS A 143 6.13 1.79 -7.18
C LYS A 143 5.74 1.28 -5.79
N SER A 144 5.62 -0.02 -5.61
CA SER A 144 5.33 -0.61 -4.30
C SER A 144 5.88 -2.03 -4.24
N GLY A 145 6.15 -2.53 -3.03
CA GLY A 145 6.52 -3.92 -2.80
C GLY A 145 7.82 -4.35 -3.48
N HIS A 146 7.92 -5.64 -3.82
CA HIS A 146 9.12 -6.22 -4.40
C HIS A 146 9.14 -6.06 -5.92
N TRP A 147 10.27 -5.60 -6.42
CA TRP A 147 10.61 -5.55 -7.82
C TRP A 147 11.78 -6.49 -8.06
N ARG A 148 11.59 -7.47 -8.94
CA ARG A 148 12.59 -8.47 -9.26
C ARG A 148 12.86 -8.49 -10.76
N THR A 149 14.14 -8.63 -11.12
CA THR A 149 14.54 -8.99 -12.48
C THR A 149 15.26 -10.32 -12.44
N TYR A 150 15.20 -11.03 -13.56
CA TYR A 150 15.72 -12.39 -13.67
C TYR A 150 16.56 -12.51 -14.93
N TYR A 151 17.64 -13.26 -14.82
CA TYR A 151 18.41 -13.73 -15.96
C TYR A 151 17.54 -14.62 -16.84
N GLU A 152 17.91 -14.72 -18.12
CA GLU A 152 17.23 -15.60 -19.07
C GLU A 152 17.23 -17.08 -18.63
N GLN A 153 18.21 -17.49 -17.84
CA GLN A 153 18.30 -18.83 -17.26
C GLN A 153 17.28 -19.06 -16.12
N GLY A 154 16.75 -17.98 -15.52
CA GLY A 154 15.74 -18.01 -14.46
C GLY A 154 16.25 -17.59 -13.08
N GLY A 155 17.56 -17.43 -12.89
CA GLY A 155 18.14 -16.91 -11.65
C GLY A 155 17.75 -15.45 -11.41
N ILE A 156 17.62 -15.03 -10.15
CA ILE A 156 17.36 -13.63 -9.79
C ILE A 156 18.60 -12.81 -10.15
N GLU A 157 18.40 -11.74 -10.90
CA GLU A 157 19.44 -10.76 -11.25
C GLU A 157 19.43 -9.59 -10.26
N SER A 158 18.25 -9.06 -9.94
CA SER A 158 18.12 -7.98 -8.96
C SER A 158 16.85 -8.07 -8.15
N GLU A 159 16.92 -7.62 -6.90
CA GLU A 159 15.78 -7.47 -6.00
C GLU A 159 15.81 -6.09 -5.34
N VAL A 160 14.72 -5.34 -5.51
CA VAL A 160 14.54 -3.99 -4.98
C VAL A 160 13.20 -3.93 -4.26
N GLN A 161 13.17 -3.39 -3.05
CA GLN A 161 11.93 -3.22 -2.29
C GLN A 161 11.53 -1.75 -2.23
N TYR A 162 10.23 -1.50 -2.42
CA TYR A 162 9.61 -0.19 -2.30
C TYR A 162 8.57 -0.18 -1.18
N ASP A 163 8.51 0.92 -0.44
CA ASP A 163 7.49 1.17 0.56
C ASP A 163 6.15 1.58 -0.07
N GLY A 164 5.17 1.90 0.78
CA GLY A 164 3.88 2.43 0.33
C GLY A 164 4.02 3.71 -0.49
N ASN A 165 5.05 4.54 -0.27
CA ASN A 165 5.25 5.82 -0.94
C ASN A 165 6.05 5.74 -2.26
N GLY A 166 6.45 4.54 -2.67
CA GLY A 166 7.31 4.35 -3.85
C GLY A 166 8.77 4.75 -3.63
N MET A 167 9.19 4.89 -2.38
CA MET A 167 10.58 5.05 -1.99
C MET A 167 11.24 3.68 -1.80
N ARG A 168 12.51 3.56 -2.21
CA ARG A 168 13.29 2.35 -1.93
C ARG A 168 13.49 2.20 -0.42
N CYS A 169 13.28 1.00 0.09
CA CYS A 169 13.49 0.64 1.48
C CYS A 169 14.22 -0.71 1.57
N SER A 170 14.69 -1.07 2.77
CA SER A 170 15.35 -2.35 3.03
C SER A 170 16.63 -2.56 2.19
N TYR A 171 17.10 -3.80 2.11
CA TYR A 171 18.25 -4.19 1.30
C TYR A 171 17.85 -4.35 -0.16
N CYS A 172 18.50 -3.59 -1.04
CA CYS A 172 18.45 -3.84 -2.48
C CYS A 172 19.69 -4.64 -2.89
N LYS A 173 19.49 -5.69 -3.68
CA LYS A 173 20.54 -6.65 -4.02
C LYS A 173 20.64 -6.81 -5.54
N ARG A 174 21.87 -6.99 -6.02
CA ARG A 174 22.16 -7.49 -7.37
C ARG A 174 23.02 -8.74 -7.23
N TYR A 175 22.67 -9.75 -8.00
CA TYR A 175 23.33 -11.04 -8.01
C TYR A 175 24.10 -11.20 -9.31
N ALA A 176 25.12 -12.05 -9.31
CA ALA A 176 25.78 -12.55 -10.51
C ALA A 176 24.99 -13.76 -11.07
N PRO A 177 25.29 -14.21 -12.31
CA PRO A 177 24.65 -15.39 -12.90
C PRO A 177 24.81 -16.68 -12.09
N ASP A 178 25.87 -16.80 -11.27
CA ASP A 178 26.11 -17.94 -10.38
C ASP A 178 25.31 -17.86 -9.05
N GLY A 179 24.56 -16.78 -8.84
CA GLY A 179 23.77 -16.52 -7.64
C GLY A 179 24.54 -15.83 -6.51
N SER A 180 25.83 -15.54 -6.67
CA SER A 180 26.60 -14.77 -5.69
C SER A 180 26.13 -13.30 -5.64
N ILE A 181 26.29 -12.64 -4.49
CA ILE A 181 25.89 -11.23 -4.35
C ILE A 181 27.02 -10.33 -4.87
N GLU A 182 26.77 -9.65 -5.99
CA GLU A 182 27.70 -8.64 -6.51
C GLU A 182 27.58 -7.31 -5.77
N TRP A 183 26.36 -6.96 -5.41
CA TRP A 183 26.07 -5.65 -4.84
C TRP A 183 24.90 -5.75 -3.85
N CYS A 184 25.08 -5.13 -2.69
CA CYS A 184 24.04 -4.98 -1.69
C CYS A 184 24.12 -3.57 -1.12
N LYS A 185 23.01 -2.84 -1.17
CA LYS A 185 22.89 -1.54 -0.49
C LYS A 185 21.71 -1.57 0.46
N ASP A 186 22.00 -1.22 1.71
CA ASP A 186 21.00 -0.99 2.74
C ASP A 186 20.39 0.41 2.57
N TYR A 187 19.13 0.47 2.17
CA TYR A 187 18.38 1.72 2.09
C TYR A 187 17.66 2.04 3.39
N THR A 188 17.75 1.23 4.46
CA THR A 188 17.01 1.44 5.70
C THR A 188 17.37 2.77 6.36
N LYS A 189 18.67 3.12 6.42
CA LYS A 189 19.11 4.41 6.99
C LYS A 189 18.69 5.60 6.13
N ASP A 190 18.94 5.53 4.82
CA ASP A 190 18.51 6.55 3.86
C ASP A 190 16.99 6.74 3.88
N TYR A 191 16.25 5.64 4.06
CA TYR A 191 14.80 5.61 4.15
C TYR A 191 14.32 6.30 5.44
N ILE A 192 14.88 5.98 6.61
CA ILE A 192 14.53 6.65 7.87
C ILE A 192 14.74 8.17 7.75
N ASN A 193 15.89 8.59 7.22
CA ASN A 193 16.19 10.01 7.04
C ASN A 193 15.21 10.67 6.07
N ARG A 194 14.88 10.04 4.94
CA ARG A 194 13.93 10.59 3.96
C ARG A 194 12.50 10.61 4.49
N VAL A 195 12.08 9.59 5.23
CA VAL A 195 10.77 9.56 5.88
C VAL A 195 10.69 10.69 6.90
N GLN A 196 11.74 10.93 7.68
CA GLN A 196 11.82 12.07 8.59
C GLN A 196 11.71 13.40 7.82
N THR A 197 12.48 13.59 6.75
CA THR A 197 12.40 14.82 5.92
C THR A 197 11.03 14.99 5.26
N ALA A 198 10.45 13.92 4.72
CA ALA A 198 9.12 13.93 4.11
C ALA A 198 8.05 14.26 5.15
N ASN A 199 8.10 13.65 6.33
CA ASN A 199 7.23 13.92 7.46
C ASN A 199 7.34 15.37 7.95
N VAL A 200 8.55 15.95 7.95
CA VAL A 200 8.76 17.38 8.22
C VAL A 200 8.05 18.23 7.16
N HIS A 201 8.19 17.89 5.87
CA HIS A 201 7.55 18.63 4.78
C HIS A 201 6.02 18.48 4.70
N THR A 202 5.48 17.30 5.02
CA THR A 202 4.03 17.04 5.02
C THR A 202 3.37 17.40 6.35
N GLY A 203 4.12 17.92 7.33
CA GLY A 203 3.60 18.24 8.66
C GLY A 203 3.11 17.01 9.43
N ASN A 204 3.70 15.84 9.20
CA ASN A 204 3.40 14.61 9.93
C ASN A 204 4.58 14.26 10.85
N THR A 205 4.95 15.21 11.72
CA THR A 205 6.25 15.24 12.42
C THR A 205 6.38 14.33 13.64
N PHE A 206 5.32 13.63 14.08
CA PHE A 206 5.40 12.88 15.33
C PHE A 206 5.61 11.39 15.09
N SER A 207 6.62 10.84 15.78
CA SER A 207 6.92 9.41 15.82
C SER A 207 5.85 8.58 16.56
N GLY A 208 4.95 9.23 17.30
CA GLY A 208 3.85 8.58 18.02
C GLY A 208 3.14 9.50 19.02
N ALA A 209 2.17 8.94 19.74
CA ALA A 209 1.38 9.69 20.74
C ALA A 209 2.25 10.28 21.86
N ASP A 210 3.31 9.56 22.27
CA ASP A 210 4.22 10.01 23.32
C ASP A 210 4.95 11.30 22.97
N GLU A 211 5.33 11.47 21.70
CA GLU A 211 5.98 12.69 21.24
C GLU A 211 5.00 13.86 21.18
N ALA A 212 3.77 13.63 20.69
CA ALA A 212 2.72 14.63 20.70
C ALA A 212 2.37 15.09 22.13
N MET A 213 2.30 14.14 23.07
CA MET A 213 2.11 14.43 24.49
C MET A 213 3.24 15.27 25.08
N ARG A 214 4.50 14.91 24.78
CA ARG A 214 5.68 15.67 25.21
C ARG A 214 5.63 17.12 24.72
N ILE A 215 5.24 17.33 23.45
CA ILE A 215 5.16 18.67 22.84
C ILE A 215 4.06 19.51 23.50
N LEU A 216 2.92 18.92 23.84
CA LEU A 216 1.88 19.61 24.59
C LEU A 216 2.20 19.80 26.09
N GLY A 217 3.34 19.28 26.56
CA GLY A 217 3.79 19.41 27.94
C GLY A 217 3.13 18.43 28.91
N PHE A 218 2.67 17.28 28.43
CA PHE A 218 2.24 16.20 29.31
C PHE A 218 3.45 15.48 29.94
N PRO A 219 3.32 14.98 31.18
CA PRO A 219 4.36 14.15 31.80
C PRO A 219 4.64 12.89 30.98
N GLN A 220 5.90 12.46 30.90
CA GLN A 220 6.26 11.20 30.23
C GLN A 220 5.49 10.02 30.82
N GLY A 221 4.94 9.18 29.94
CA GLY A 221 4.16 7.99 30.33
C GLY A 221 2.74 8.26 30.84
N ARG A 222 2.28 9.53 30.85
CA ARG A 222 0.91 9.87 31.23
C ARG A 222 0.07 10.21 30.00
N PHE A 223 -0.79 9.28 29.60
CA PHE A 223 -1.81 9.55 28.59
C PHE A 223 -2.90 10.50 29.12
N PRO A 224 -3.33 11.52 28.35
CA PRO A 224 -4.48 12.33 28.72
C PRO A 224 -5.72 11.45 28.88
N LYS A 225 -6.59 11.76 29.83
CA LYS A 225 -7.79 10.95 30.07
C LYS A 225 -8.96 11.36 29.19
N THR A 226 -8.95 12.60 28.72
CA THR A 226 -10.08 13.19 27.99
C THR A 226 -9.61 14.15 26.89
N LEU A 227 -10.43 14.32 25.87
CA LEU A 227 -10.26 15.32 24.81
C LEU A 227 -10.15 16.75 25.38
N HIS A 228 -10.86 17.01 26.49
CA HIS A 228 -10.83 18.30 27.17
C HIS A 228 -9.45 18.60 27.75
N GLU A 229 -8.77 17.59 28.31
CA GLU A 229 -7.42 17.71 28.85
C GLU A 229 -6.39 18.06 27.76
N VAL A 230 -6.50 17.43 26.59
CA VAL A 230 -5.67 17.74 25.40
C VAL A 230 -5.87 19.19 24.97
N ASN A 231 -7.12 19.61 24.77
CA ASN A 231 -7.43 20.98 24.34
C ASN A 231 -7.00 22.02 25.38
N ARG A 232 -7.10 21.71 26.67
CA ARG A 232 -6.63 22.60 27.75
C ARG A 232 -5.12 22.80 27.70
N GLN A 233 -4.34 21.74 27.53
CA GLN A 233 -2.88 21.85 27.44
C GLN A 233 -2.44 22.52 26.13
N TYR A 234 -3.10 22.21 25.02
CA TYR A 234 -2.88 22.91 23.75
C TYR A 234 -3.06 24.42 23.89
N ARG A 235 -4.18 24.89 24.45
CA ARG A 235 -4.43 26.34 24.65
C ARG A 235 -3.36 27.00 25.53
N ARG A 236 -2.89 26.29 26.56
CA ARG A 236 -1.79 26.77 27.42
C ARG A 236 -0.50 26.96 26.60
N GLN A 237 -0.12 25.98 25.79
CA GLN A 237 1.05 26.08 24.92
C GLN A 237 0.88 27.19 23.87
N CYS A 238 -0.27 27.26 23.19
CA CYS A 238 -0.57 28.31 22.22
C CYS A 238 -0.52 29.72 22.80
N THR A 239 -0.85 29.89 24.09
CA THR A 239 -0.76 31.20 24.74
C THR A 239 0.72 31.64 24.87
N LEU A 240 1.64 30.70 25.09
CA LEU A 240 3.08 30.95 25.21
C LEU A 240 3.77 31.09 23.85
N LEU A 241 3.25 30.38 22.84
CA LEU A 241 3.84 30.27 21.51
C LEU A 241 3.14 31.14 20.46
N HIS A 242 2.16 31.97 20.86
CA HIS A 242 1.39 32.77 19.91
C HIS A 242 2.32 33.73 19.15
N PRO A 243 2.30 33.75 17.80
CA PRO A 243 3.22 34.57 17.01
C PRO A 243 3.15 36.06 17.39
N ASP A 244 1.95 36.55 17.69
CA ASP A 244 1.75 37.96 18.08
C ASP A 244 2.16 38.30 19.53
N LYS A 245 2.46 37.30 20.37
CA LYS A 245 2.71 37.50 21.81
C LYS A 245 4.07 36.96 22.27
N SER A 246 4.81 36.31 21.38
CA SER A 246 6.07 35.64 21.70
C SER A 246 7.17 36.20 20.82
N ASP A 247 8.20 36.74 21.44
CA ASP A 247 9.40 37.25 20.74
C ASP A 247 10.38 36.13 20.36
N ALA A 248 10.05 34.86 20.64
CA ALA A 248 10.92 33.75 20.35
C ALA A 248 11.01 33.51 18.82
N PRO A 249 12.22 33.41 18.25
CA PRO A 249 12.41 33.29 16.80
C PRO A 249 11.82 31.99 16.21
N ASP A 250 11.53 30.99 17.04
CA ASP A 250 10.94 29.70 16.70
C ASP A 250 9.46 29.56 17.13
N ALA A 251 8.83 30.61 17.66
CA ALA A 251 7.48 30.57 18.21
C ALA A 251 6.45 30.03 17.20
N ALA A 252 6.49 30.52 15.96
CA ALA A 252 5.58 30.10 14.89
C ALA A 252 5.71 28.61 14.55
N LEU A 253 6.95 28.11 14.43
CA LEU A 253 7.21 26.69 14.16
C LEU A 253 6.69 25.80 15.31
N ARG A 254 6.94 26.21 16.56
CA ARG A 254 6.48 25.47 17.75
C ARG A 254 4.97 25.54 17.92
N PHE A 255 4.33 26.63 17.51
CA PHE A 255 2.87 26.76 17.49
C PHE A 255 2.24 25.78 16.51
N GLU A 256 2.81 25.63 15.31
CA GLU A 256 2.38 24.62 14.36
C GLU A 256 2.60 23.21 14.90
N GLU A 257 3.75 22.91 15.51
CA GLU A 257 4.01 21.62 16.15
C GLU A 257 2.98 21.30 17.24
N ALA A 258 2.65 22.27 18.11
CA ALA A 258 1.62 22.08 19.12
C ALA A 258 0.24 21.80 18.49
N THR A 259 -0.08 22.46 17.37
CA THR A 259 -1.35 22.27 16.66
C THR A 259 -1.45 20.86 16.06
N ARG A 260 -0.40 20.43 15.37
CA ARG A 260 -0.34 19.08 14.82
C ARG A 260 -0.38 18.01 15.92
N ALA A 261 0.32 18.25 17.04
CA ALA A 261 0.37 17.31 18.17
C ALA A 261 -1.02 17.12 18.80
N ARG A 262 -1.77 18.21 18.94
CA ARG A 262 -3.17 18.18 19.35
C ARG A 262 -4.00 17.33 18.39
N ASP A 263 -3.95 17.62 17.09
CA ASP A 263 -4.79 16.93 16.09
C ASP A 263 -4.51 15.42 16.05
N LEU A 264 -3.26 15.01 16.19
CA LEU A 264 -2.90 13.59 16.32
C LEU A 264 -3.57 12.93 17.54
N LEU A 265 -3.51 13.58 18.71
CA LEU A 265 -4.15 13.05 19.92
C LEU A 265 -5.67 13.01 19.78
N LEU A 266 -6.31 14.00 19.14
CA LEU A 266 -7.76 13.99 18.90
C LEU A 266 -8.16 12.77 18.06
N ARG A 267 -7.44 12.47 16.97
CA ARG A 267 -7.68 11.29 16.13
C ARG A 267 -7.55 9.98 16.90
N LEU A 268 -6.60 9.89 17.83
CA LEU A 268 -6.43 8.69 18.66
C LEU A 268 -7.63 8.47 19.61
N PHE A 269 -8.21 9.54 20.15
CA PHE A 269 -9.43 9.44 20.95
C PHE A 269 -10.63 8.99 20.11
N GLU A 270 -10.78 9.55 18.91
CA GLU A 270 -11.84 9.17 17.96
C GLU A 270 -11.73 7.70 17.54
N ALA A 271 -10.52 7.19 17.33
CA ALA A 271 -10.30 5.78 16.99
C ALA A 271 -10.53 4.81 18.17
N SER A 272 -10.53 5.30 19.41
CA SER A 272 -10.72 4.50 20.64
C SER A 272 -12.15 4.52 21.18
N SER A 273 -13.03 5.34 20.58
CA SER A 273 -14.44 5.48 20.96
C SER A 273 -15.31 4.60 20.06
#